data_AF-A0A0B8P9I0-F1
#
_entry.id   AF-A0A0B8P9I0-F1
#
_cell.length_a   1.000
_cell.length_b   1.000
_cell.length_c   1.000
_cell.angle_alpha   90.00
_cell.angle_beta   90.00
_cell.angle_gamma   90.00
#
_symmetry.space_group_name_H-M   'P 1'
#
loop_
_entity.id
_entity.type
_entity.pdbx_description
1 polymer ?
#
loop_
_entity_poly.entity_id
_entity_poly.type
_entity_poly.pdbx_seq_one_letter_code
_entity_poly.pdbx_strand_id
1 'polypeptide(L)'
;MHDPNCAATRHVHFTLDGSGPADLKAPKLEDWPEISWDAGDKARRVNLDEVTQADIETWKTGETLLLSGKMLTGRDAAHKRIQQLLESGEGLPEGVDFNGKFIYYVGPVDAVGDEAVGPAGPTTSTRMDKFTDMMLSETGIAGMIGKAERGEQTVDLIKKHKSVYLMAVGGAAYLVSKAIKSAKVVAFEELGMEAIYEFDVEDMPVTVAVDSSGANAHQIGPDTWKVNIAQLDEA
;
A
#
# COMPACT_ATOMS: atom_id res chain seq x y z
N MET A 1 17.73 -22.27 7.21
CA MET A 1 16.89 -21.25 6.54
C MET A 1 16.58 -20.22 7.62
N HIS A 2 17.30 -19.11 7.67
CA HIS A 2 16.94 -18.00 8.56
C HIS A 2 15.78 -17.28 7.90
N ASP A 3 14.63 -17.20 8.57
CA ASP A 3 13.58 -16.29 8.13
C ASP A 3 14.18 -14.88 8.05
N PRO A 4 14.00 -14.17 6.93
CA PRO A 4 14.56 -12.84 6.77
C PRO A 4 13.91 -11.90 7.79
N ASN A 5 14.74 -11.18 8.55
CA ASN A 5 14.27 -10.07 9.36
C ASN A 5 13.72 -8.98 8.43
N CYS A 6 12.50 -8.52 8.70
CA CYS A 6 11.90 -7.43 7.96
C CYS A 6 12.46 -6.05 8.39
N ALA A 7 12.13 -4.99 7.65
CA ALA A 7 12.56 -3.62 7.97
C ALA A 7 12.24 -3.20 9.43
N ALA A 8 11.13 -3.70 9.99
CA ALA A 8 10.82 -3.57 11.42
C ALA A 8 11.55 -4.64 12.26
N THR A 9 12.88 -4.70 12.14
CA THR A 9 13.73 -5.61 12.94
C THR A 9 13.73 -5.13 14.39
N ARG A 10 12.92 -5.78 15.22
CA ARG A 10 12.71 -5.43 16.63
C ARG A 10 13.23 -6.56 17.48
N HIS A 11 14.52 -6.52 17.76
CA HIS A 11 15.22 -7.54 18.53
C HIS A 11 16.16 -6.89 19.53
N VAL A 12 16.17 -7.37 20.77
CA VAL A 12 17.06 -6.88 21.83
C VAL A 12 17.64 -8.07 22.59
N HIS A 13 18.94 -8.02 22.84
CA HIS A 13 19.63 -8.90 23.79
C HIS A 13 20.08 -8.05 24.98
N PHE A 14 19.80 -8.52 26.19
CA PHE A 14 20.32 -7.93 27.42
C PHE A 14 20.64 -9.03 28.44
N THR A 15 21.45 -8.70 29.44
CA THR A 15 21.79 -9.60 30.55
C THR A 15 21.48 -8.89 31.85
N LEU A 16 20.87 -9.61 32.79
CA LEU A 16 20.59 -9.12 34.13
C LEU A 16 21.67 -9.63 35.08
N ASP A 17 22.37 -8.70 35.74
CA ASP A 17 23.45 -8.99 36.69
C ASP A 17 23.11 -8.54 38.13
N GLY A 18 21.87 -8.06 38.34
CA GLY A 18 21.41 -7.56 39.63
C GLY A 18 21.79 -6.11 39.95
N SER A 19 22.44 -5.39 39.03
CA SER A 19 22.86 -3.99 39.24
C SER A 19 21.72 -2.96 39.12
N GLY A 20 20.58 -3.33 38.51
CA GLY A 20 19.44 -2.42 38.33
C GLY A 20 18.59 -2.74 37.09
N PRO A 21 17.66 -1.85 36.71
CA PRO A 21 16.91 -1.99 35.47
C PRO A 21 17.81 -1.83 34.24
N ALA A 22 17.48 -2.53 33.15
CA ALA A 22 18.14 -2.33 31.87
C ALA A 22 17.76 -0.96 31.28
N ASP A 23 18.75 -0.11 31.00
CA ASP A 23 18.58 1.20 30.36
C ASP A 23 18.95 1.10 28.87
N LEU A 24 17.95 1.15 27.99
CA LEU A 24 18.12 1.12 26.54
C LEU A 24 18.05 2.53 25.97
N LYS A 25 19.22 3.11 25.68
CA LYS A 25 19.30 4.47 25.13
C LYS A 25 18.85 4.49 23.68
N ALA A 26 17.97 5.43 23.34
CA ALA A 26 17.58 5.68 21.96
C ALA A 26 18.81 6.08 21.11
N PRO A 27 18.88 5.67 19.83
CA PRO A 27 19.92 6.12 18.90
C PRO A 27 19.92 7.65 18.76
N LYS A 28 21.09 8.25 18.48
CA LYS A 28 21.15 9.69 18.23
C LYS A 28 20.65 9.96 16.81
N LEU A 29 19.86 11.00 16.63
CA LEU A 29 19.40 11.40 15.29
C LEU A 29 20.57 11.78 14.38
N GLU A 30 21.64 12.33 14.95
CA GLU A 30 22.91 12.67 14.27
C GLU A 30 23.64 11.46 13.66
N ASP A 31 23.33 10.23 14.11
CA ASP A 31 23.92 9.01 13.54
C ASP A 31 23.34 8.68 12.14
N TRP A 32 22.23 9.32 11.76
CA TRP A 32 21.59 9.16 10.47
C TRP A 32 22.06 10.24 9.48
N PRO A 33 22.19 9.92 8.18
CA PRO A 33 22.59 10.91 7.18
C PRO A 33 21.55 12.03 7.08
N GLU A 34 22.01 13.26 6.83
CA GLU A 34 21.13 14.36 6.45
C GLU A 34 20.49 14.05 5.09
N ILE A 35 19.19 13.77 5.10
CA ILE A 35 18.44 13.47 3.88
C ILE A 35 17.91 14.79 3.32
N SER A 36 18.49 15.25 2.20
CA SER A 36 17.84 16.26 1.38
C SER A 36 16.68 15.59 0.63
N TRP A 37 15.44 15.86 1.07
CA TRP A 37 14.27 15.39 0.33
C TRP A 37 14.12 16.21 -0.96
N ASP A 38 14.35 15.57 -2.09
CA ASP A 38 13.94 16.02 -3.40
C ASP A 38 12.94 14.97 -3.91
N ALA A 39 11.69 15.37 -4.18
CA ALA A 39 10.69 14.50 -4.79
C ALA A 39 11.16 13.98 -6.17
N GLY A 40 12.24 14.57 -6.70
CA GLY A 40 12.74 14.42 -8.04
C GLY A 40 11.81 15.16 -8.99
N ASP A 41 12.38 15.86 -9.97
CA ASP A 41 11.64 16.53 -11.05
C ASP A 41 10.75 15.57 -11.90
N LYS A 42 10.71 14.27 -11.57
CA LYS A 42 10.05 13.20 -12.33
C LYS A 42 8.79 12.62 -11.67
N ALA A 43 8.48 12.95 -10.41
CA ALA A 43 7.29 12.41 -9.76
C ALA A 43 6.00 13.06 -10.28
N ARG A 44 5.02 12.26 -10.71
CA ARG A 44 3.72 12.77 -11.19
C ARG A 44 2.77 12.97 -10.00
N ARG A 45 2.25 14.19 -9.84
CA ARG A 45 1.16 14.46 -8.88
C ARG A 45 -0.18 14.04 -9.45
N VAL A 46 -0.99 13.36 -8.65
CA VAL A 46 -2.29 12.83 -9.04
C VAL A 46 -3.32 13.19 -7.97
N ASN A 47 -4.42 13.81 -8.39
CA ASN A 47 -5.59 14.03 -7.54
C ASN A 47 -6.60 12.88 -7.74
N LEU A 48 -6.77 12.03 -6.73
CA LEU A 48 -7.66 10.87 -6.75
C LEU A 48 -9.14 11.24 -6.86
N ASP A 49 -9.52 12.47 -6.50
CA ASP A 49 -10.91 12.92 -6.60
C ASP A 49 -11.29 13.39 -8.02
N GLU A 50 -10.30 13.61 -8.88
CA GLU A 50 -10.48 14.12 -10.25
C GLU A 50 -9.93 13.17 -11.32
N VAL A 51 -9.11 12.19 -10.94
CA VAL A 51 -8.46 11.26 -11.87
C VAL A 51 -9.49 10.46 -12.66
N THR A 52 -9.29 10.37 -13.97
CA THR A 52 -10.14 9.58 -14.85
C THR A 52 -9.50 8.25 -15.21
N GLN A 53 -10.32 7.31 -15.70
CA GLN A 53 -9.84 6.06 -16.26
C GLN A 53 -8.82 6.27 -17.39
N ALA A 54 -9.01 7.29 -18.23
CA ALA A 54 -8.08 7.63 -19.30
C ALA A 54 -6.72 8.08 -18.74
N ASP A 55 -6.69 8.83 -17.64
CA ASP A 55 -5.45 9.26 -16.99
C ASP A 55 -4.68 8.07 -16.43
N ILE A 56 -5.38 7.14 -15.75
CA ILE A 56 -4.79 5.91 -15.19
C ILE A 56 -4.12 5.09 -16.29
N GLU A 57 -4.72 4.98 -17.47
CA GLU A 57 -4.15 4.23 -18.59
C GLU A 57 -2.87 4.85 -19.17
N THR A 58 -2.59 6.13 -18.87
CA THR A 58 -1.32 6.76 -19.26
C THR A 58 -0.16 6.38 -18.35
N TRP A 59 -0.44 5.91 -17.14
CA TRP A 59 0.59 5.58 -16.15
C TRP A 59 1.39 4.37 -16.61
N LYS A 60 2.70 4.39 -16.32
CA LYS A 60 3.61 3.32 -16.72
C LYS A 60 4.30 2.69 -15.54
N THR A 61 4.48 1.38 -15.63
CA THR A 61 5.19 0.60 -14.61
C THR A 61 6.56 1.20 -14.31
N GLY A 62 6.87 1.37 -13.02
CA GLY A 62 8.08 2.03 -12.52
C GLY A 62 7.94 3.54 -12.30
N GLU A 63 6.86 4.18 -12.75
CA GLU A 63 6.59 5.59 -12.48
C GLU A 63 6.28 5.83 -11.00
N THR A 64 6.80 6.93 -10.45
CA THR A 64 6.49 7.40 -9.10
C THR A 64 5.35 8.41 -9.15
N LEU A 65 4.31 8.15 -8.37
CA LEU A 65 3.15 9.03 -8.21
C LEU A 65 3.13 9.62 -6.79
N LEU A 66 2.66 10.86 -6.69
CA LEU A 66 2.31 11.52 -5.44
C LEU A 66 0.78 11.67 -5.42
N LEU A 67 0.12 10.81 -4.64
CA LEU A 67 -1.34 10.77 -4.58
C LEU A 67 -1.86 11.79 -3.57
N SER A 68 -2.87 12.57 -3.97
CA SER A 68 -3.65 13.43 -3.09
C SER A 68 -5.14 13.17 -3.28
N GLY A 69 -5.97 13.39 -2.26
CA GLY A 69 -7.42 13.18 -2.29
C GLY A 69 -7.86 11.89 -1.61
N LYS A 70 -9.12 11.50 -1.83
CA LYS A 70 -9.77 10.43 -1.05
C LYS A 70 -9.50 9.03 -1.57
N MET A 71 -9.27 8.10 -0.65
CA MET A 71 -9.22 6.67 -0.90
C MET A 71 -9.84 5.87 0.24
N LEU A 72 -10.30 4.66 -0.06
CA LEU A 72 -10.83 3.75 0.94
C LEU A 72 -9.76 2.79 1.40
N THR A 73 -9.88 2.26 2.62
CA THR A 73 -9.01 1.19 3.11
C THR A 73 -9.76 -0.12 3.19
N GLY A 74 -9.02 -1.22 3.20
CA GLY A 74 -9.60 -2.52 3.53
C GLY A 74 -8.59 -3.62 3.30
N ARG A 75 -8.59 -4.62 4.18
CA ARG A 75 -7.76 -5.82 4.01
C ARG A 75 -8.59 -7.08 4.17
N ASP A 76 -7.99 -8.16 4.67
CA ASP A 76 -8.53 -9.52 4.66
C ASP A 76 -9.99 -9.63 5.15
N ALA A 77 -10.32 -9.11 6.34
CA ALA A 77 -11.68 -9.22 6.90
C ALA A 77 -12.70 -8.35 6.17
N ALA A 78 -12.35 -7.11 5.81
CA ALA A 78 -13.21 -6.22 5.03
C ALA A 78 -13.56 -6.81 3.66
N HIS A 79 -12.58 -7.36 2.93
CA HIS A 79 -12.85 -7.99 1.62
C HIS A 79 -13.75 -9.21 1.76
N LYS A 80 -13.54 -10.03 2.80
CA LYS A 80 -14.41 -11.17 3.10
C LYS A 80 -15.84 -10.73 3.42
N ARG A 81 -16.01 -9.62 4.16
CA ARG A 81 -17.33 -9.09 4.50
C ARG A 81 -18.03 -8.51 3.28
N ILE A 82 -17.31 -7.78 2.42
CA ILE A 82 -17.82 -7.29 1.12
C ILE A 82 -18.30 -8.47 0.27
N GLN A 83 -17.49 -9.51 0.12
CA GLN A 83 -17.87 -10.71 -0.64
C GLN A 83 -19.20 -11.29 -0.14
N GLN A 84 -19.37 -11.47 1.17
CA GLN A 84 -20.61 -12.02 1.75
C GLN A 84 -21.84 -11.15 1.45
N LEU A 85 -21.68 -9.83 1.47
CA LEU A 85 -22.78 -8.90 1.19
C LEU A 85 -23.19 -8.91 -0.28
N LEU A 86 -22.21 -9.03 -1.19
CA LEU A 86 -22.48 -9.17 -2.63
C LEU A 86 -23.12 -10.52 -2.95
N GLU A 87 -22.60 -11.62 -2.39
CA GLU A 87 -23.16 -12.97 -2.57
C GLU A 87 -24.59 -13.12 -2.03
N SER A 88 -24.95 -12.36 -0.99
CA SER A 88 -26.31 -12.33 -0.43
C SER A 88 -27.26 -11.36 -1.14
N GLY A 89 -26.74 -10.51 -2.04
CA GLY A 89 -27.52 -9.49 -2.73
C GLY A 89 -27.88 -8.27 -1.86
N GLU A 90 -27.30 -8.15 -0.67
CA GLU A 90 -27.49 -6.99 0.22
C GLU A 90 -26.82 -5.72 -0.34
N GLY A 91 -25.78 -5.89 -1.16
CA GLY A 91 -25.01 -4.79 -1.73
C GLY A 91 -23.97 -4.20 -0.76
N LEU A 92 -23.27 -3.15 -1.18
CA LEU A 92 -22.27 -2.49 -0.33
C LEU A 92 -22.95 -1.71 0.81
N PRO A 93 -22.28 -1.56 1.98
CA PRO A 93 -22.80 -0.74 3.08
C PRO A 93 -23.12 0.70 2.64
N GLU A 94 -24.13 1.30 3.25
CA GLU A 94 -24.49 2.69 2.99
C GLU A 94 -23.29 3.64 3.22
N GLY A 95 -22.98 4.47 2.23
CA GLY A 95 -21.84 5.40 2.29
C GLY A 95 -20.49 4.81 1.85
N VAL A 96 -20.43 3.53 1.47
CA VAL A 96 -19.23 2.93 0.86
C VAL A 96 -19.43 2.83 -0.65
N ASP A 97 -18.63 3.61 -1.39
CA ASP A 97 -18.58 3.55 -2.85
C ASP A 97 -17.13 3.36 -3.33
N PHE A 98 -16.92 2.27 -4.04
CA PHE A 98 -15.63 1.90 -4.62
C PHE A 98 -15.50 2.31 -6.08
N ASN A 99 -16.59 2.71 -6.75
CA ASN A 99 -16.59 2.98 -8.17
C ASN A 99 -15.68 4.15 -8.52
N GLY A 100 -14.67 3.90 -9.34
CA GLY A 100 -13.65 4.89 -9.69
C GLY A 100 -12.70 5.28 -8.54
N LYS A 101 -12.80 4.63 -7.37
CA LYS A 101 -11.99 4.91 -6.19
C LYS A 101 -10.83 3.93 -6.06
N PHE A 102 -9.88 4.30 -5.19
CA PHE A 102 -8.71 3.49 -4.87
C PHE A 102 -8.88 2.83 -3.51
N ILE A 103 -8.42 1.60 -3.39
CA ILE A 103 -8.38 0.87 -2.12
C ILE A 103 -6.95 0.70 -1.62
N TYR A 104 -6.67 1.11 -0.38
CA TYR A 104 -5.41 0.91 0.30
C TYR A 104 -5.45 -0.26 1.27
N TYR A 105 -4.58 -1.24 1.04
CA TYR A 105 -4.42 -2.40 1.90
C TYR A 105 -3.57 -2.03 3.12
N VAL A 106 -4.23 -1.61 4.18
CA VAL A 106 -3.61 -1.13 5.42
C VAL A 106 -4.40 -1.62 6.62
N GLY A 107 -3.69 -1.85 7.73
CA GLY A 107 -4.27 -1.94 9.06
C GLY A 107 -3.69 -0.81 9.90
N PRO A 108 -4.34 0.36 9.96
CA PRO A 108 -3.79 1.51 10.68
C PRO A 108 -3.74 1.22 12.18
N VAL A 109 -2.76 1.82 12.84
CA VAL A 109 -2.71 1.90 14.31
C VAL A 109 -3.57 3.08 14.77
N ASP A 110 -4.19 2.94 15.95
CA ASP A 110 -4.97 4.00 16.57
C ASP A 110 -4.15 5.29 16.69
N ALA A 111 -4.81 6.43 16.43
CA ALA A 111 -4.21 7.75 16.58
C ALA A 111 -3.83 8.05 18.03
N VAL A 112 -2.72 8.75 18.23
CA VAL A 112 -2.32 9.27 19.54
C VAL A 112 -2.31 10.79 19.52
N GLY A 113 -2.97 11.43 20.49
CA GLY A 113 -3.04 12.89 20.56
C GLY A 113 -3.79 13.47 19.36
N ASP A 114 -3.15 14.39 18.63
CA ASP A 114 -3.75 15.11 17.50
C ASP A 114 -3.43 14.48 16.14
N GLU A 115 -2.93 13.23 16.12
CA GLU A 115 -2.68 12.50 14.87
C GLU A 115 -3.99 12.20 14.13
N ALA A 116 -3.99 12.33 12.80
CA ALA A 116 -5.11 11.88 11.98
C ALA A 116 -5.29 10.36 12.06
N VAL A 117 -4.17 9.63 12.09
CA VAL A 117 -4.07 8.18 12.24
C VAL A 117 -2.66 7.84 12.74
N GLY A 118 -2.51 6.76 13.50
CA GLY A 118 -1.20 6.22 13.86
C GLY A 118 -0.46 5.64 12.65
N PRO A 119 0.67 4.92 12.85
CA PRO A 119 1.39 4.28 11.76
C PRO A 119 0.47 3.45 10.82
N ALA A 120 0.53 3.74 9.52
CA ALA A 120 -0.42 3.23 8.52
C ALA A 120 0.33 2.67 7.30
N GLY A 121 1.15 1.64 7.52
CA GLY A 121 1.97 1.03 6.46
C GLY A 121 1.21 0.01 5.60
N PRO A 122 1.67 -0.25 4.37
CA PRO A 122 1.01 -1.18 3.47
C PRO A 122 1.12 -2.63 3.95
N THR A 123 0.11 -3.40 3.60
CA THR A 123 0.01 -4.83 3.83
C THR A 123 0.24 -5.61 2.54
N THR A 124 0.68 -6.88 2.67
CA THR A 124 0.95 -7.77 1.54
C THR A 124 -0.28 -7.97 0.67
N SER A 125 -0.21 -7.53 -0.58
CA SER A 125 -1.34 -7.48 -1.53
C SER A 125 -1.79 -8.85 -2.02
N THR A 126 -0.88 -9.82 -2.11
CA THR A 126 -1.17 -11.18 -2.59
C THR A 126 -2.29 -11.87 -1.79
N ARG A 127 -2.52 -11.47 -0.53
CA ARG A 127 -3.61 -12.02 0.30
C ARG A 127 -5.00 -11.62 -0.19
N MET A 128 -5.10 -10.54 -0.96
CA MET A 128 -6.33 -10.00 -1.52
C MET A 128 -6.58 -10.47 -2.96
N ASP A 129 -5.65 -11.22 -3.57
CA ASP A 129 -5.75 -11.66 -4.98
C ASP A 129 -7.04 -12.44 -5.28
N LYS A 130 -7.44 -13.34 -4.38
CA LYS A 130 -8.68 -14.12 -4.50
C LYS A 130 -9.97 -13.27 -4.53
N PHE A 131 -9.92 -12.01 -4.10
CA PHE A 131 -11.06 -11.09 -4.11
C PHE A 131 -11.00 -10.11 -5.29
N THR A 132 -9.91 -10.10 -6.06
CA THR A 132 -9.63 -9.01 -7.00
C THR A 132 -10.61 -8.97 -8.17
N ASP A 133 -11.01 -10.14 -8.72
CA ASP A 133 -12.02 -10.17 -9.80
C ASP A 133 -13.36 -9.61 -9.33
N MET A 134 -13.83 -10.03 -8.15
CA MET A 134 -15.05 -9.50 -7.53
C MET A 134 -14.96 -7.98 -7.33
N MET A 135 -13.87 -7.49 -6.72
CA MET A 135 -13.72 -6.06 -6.47
C MET A 135 -13.73 -5.27 -7.79
N LEU A 136 -12.98 -5.71 -8.80
CA LEU A 136 -12.90 -5.02 -10.09
C LEU A 136 -14.20 -5.08 -10.89
N SER A 137 -14.88 -6.24 -10.91
CA SER A 137 -16.05 -6.46 -11.76
C SER A 137 -17.36 -5.99 -11.15
N GLU A 138 -17.52 -6.08 -9.83
CA GLU A 138 -18.79 -5.78 -9.15
C GLU A 138 -18.79 -4.40 -8.47
N THR A 139 -17.62 -3.90 -8.05
CA THR A 139 -17.54 -2.62 -7.31
C THR A 139 -16.97 -1.46 -8.12
N GLY A 140 -16.30 -1.75 -9.25
CA GLY A 140 -15.75 -0.73 -10.13
C GLY A 140 -14.51 0.00 -9.58
N ILE A 141 -13.75 -0.59 -8.64
CA ILE A 141 -12.51 0.02 -8.15
C ILE A 141 -11.57 0.39 -9.30
N ALA A 142 -11.00 1.60 -9.23
CA ALA A 142 -10.05 2.10 -10.21
C ALA A 142 -8.65 1.51 -10.00
N GLY A 143 -8.23 1.33 -8.75
CA GLY A 143 -6.89 0.83 -8.44
C GLY A 143 -6.71 0.36 -7.00
N MET A 144 -5.61 -0.34 -6.79
CA MET A 144 -5.27 -0.96 -5.50
C MET A 144 -3.89 -0.50 -5.05
N ILE A 145 -3.71 -0.24 -3.76
CA ILE A 145 -2.46 0.20 -3.17
C ILE A 145 -2.05 -0.79 -2.08
N GLY A 146 -0.81 -1.28 -2.09
CA GLY A 146 -0.32 -2.20 -1.07
C GLY A 146 1.18 -2.44 -1.15
N LYS A 147 1.65 -3.63 -0.77
CA LYS A 147 3.06 -4.05 -0.93
C LYS A 147 3.18 -5.47 -1.48
N ALA A 148 4.38 -5.81 -1.94
CA ALA A 148 4.73 -7.07 -2.60
C ALA A 148 4.08 -7.23 -3.99
N GLU A 149 4.45 -8.30 -4.67
CA GLU A 149 3.96 -8.71 -5.97
C GLU A 149 2.48 -9.13 -5.95
N ARG A 150 1.87 -9.11 -7.14
CA ARG A 150 0.56 -9.73 -7.40
C ARG A 150 0.78 -11.02 -8.20
N GLY A 151 -0.08 -12.01 -8.02
CA GLY A 151 -0.05 -13.23 -8.83
C GLY A 151 -0.42 -12.96 -10.30
N GLU A 152 -0.01 -13.85 -11.21
CA GLU A 152 -0.23 -13.70 -12.65
C GLU A 152 -1.71 -13.52 -13.01
N GLN A 153 -2.60 -14.34 -12.41
CA GLN A 153 -4.04 -14.23 -12.61
C GLN A 153 -4.56 -12.83 -12.24
N THR A 154 -4.04 -12.25 -11.18
CA THR A 154 -4.39 -10.89 -10.74
C THR A 154 -3.89 -9.83 -11.71
N VAL A 155 -2.68 -10.00 -12.27
CA VAL A 155 -2.14 -9.10 -13.31
C VAL A 155 -3.02 -9.14 -14.55
N ASP A 156 -3.50 -10.31 -14.96
CA ASP A 156 -4.43 -10.46 -16.08
C ASP A 156 -5.78 -9.75 -15.81
N LEU A 157 -6.29 -9.84 -14.58
CA LEU A 157 -7.50 -9.12 -14.16
C LEU A 157 -7.30 -7.60 -14.19
N ILE A 158 -6.17 -7.09 -13.67
CA ILE A 158 -5.81 -5.67 -13.73
C ILE A 158 -5.83 -5.19 -15.18
N LYS A 159 -5.22 -5.95 -16.09
CA LYS A 159 -5.20 -5.64 -17.53
C LYS A 159 -6.59 -5.70 -18.18
N LYS A 160 -7.39 -6.72 -17.85
CA LYS A 160 -8.76 -6.91 -18.36
C LYS A 160 -9.65 -5.73 -17.99
N HIS A 161 -9.56 -5.26 -16.75
CA HIS A 161 -10.37 -4.18 -16.20
C HIS A 161 -9.75 -2.79 -16.37
N LYS A 162 -8.57 -2.69 -17.01
CA LYS A 162 -7.81 -1.43 -17.16
C LYS A 162 -7.48 -0.73 -15.84
N SER A 163 -7.42 -1.50 -14.76
CA SER A 163 -7.08 -1.00 -13.42
C SER A 163 -5.56 -0.84 -13.27
N VAL A 164 -5.10 -0.50 -12.07
CA VAL A 164 -3.70 -0.34 -11.72
C VAL A 164 -3.41 -0.90 -10.33
N TYR A 165 -2.22 -1.44 -10.13
CA TYR A 165 -1.69 -1.75 -8.81
C TYR A 165 -0.49 -0.85 -8.48
N LEU A 166 -0.62 -0.14 -7.38
CA LEU A 166 0.37 0.79 -6.85
C LEU A 166 1.03 0.20 -5.62
N MET A 167 2.35 0.29 -5.54
CA MET A 167 3.12 -0.18 -4.39
C MET A 167 3.51 1.00 -3.52
N ALA A 168 3.09 0.98 -2.26
CA ALA A 168 3.57 1.87 -1.23
C ALA A 168 4.80 1.26 -0.53
N VAL A 169 5.63 2.10 0.08
CA VAL A 169 6.88 1.67 0.73
C VAL A 169 6.57 0.89 2.01
N GLY A 170 6.93 -0.40 2.03
CA GLY A 170 6.85 -1.23 3.23
C GLY A 170 7.90 -0.83 4.28
N GLY A 171 7.53 -0.89 5.57
CA GLY A 171 8.44 -0.59 6.68
C GLY A 171 8.51 0.89 7.09
N ALA A 172 7.98 1.80 6.27
CA ALA A 172 7.96 3.25 6.54
C ALA A 172 6.59 3.74 7.07
N ALA A 173 5.89 2.92 7.85
CA ALA A 173 4.48 3.15 8.24
C ALA A 173 4.20 4.51 8.89
N TYR A 174 5.12 5.00 9.73
CA TYR A 174 4.98 6.33 10.36
C TYR A 174 5.18 7.48 9.37
N LEU A 175 6.07 7.33 8.38
CA LEU A 175 6.25 8.35 7.35
C LEU A 175 5.04 8.39 6.41
N VAL A 176 4.51 7.21 6.04
CA VAL A 176 3.28 7.11 5.25
C VAL A 176 2.10 7.76 5.97
N SER A 177 1.97 7.59 7.30
CA SER A 177 0.87 8.22 8.03
C SER A 177 0.92 9.75 8.04
N LYS A 178 2.09 10.38 7.81
CA LYS A 178 2.18 11.86 7.67
C LYS A 178 1.56 12.41 6.39
N ALA A 179 1.40 11.56 5.37
CA ALA A 179 0.63 11.91 4.17
C ALA A 179 -0.88 11.89 4.43
N ILE A 180 -1.35 11.19 5.47
CA ILE A 180 -2.78 11.07 5.79
C ILE A 180 -3.21 12.28 6.64
N LYS A 181 -4.17 13.05 6.12
CA LYS A 181 -4.67 14.30 6.73
C LYS A 181 -5.95 14.10 7.50
N SER A 182 -6.75 13.11 7.12
CA SER A 182 -7.87 12.65 7.93
C SER A 182 -8.13 11.16 7.71
N ALA A 183 -8.68 10.50 8.73
CA ALA A 183 -9.12 9.12 8.68
C ALA A 183 -10.48 8.99 9.36
N LYS A 184 -11.46 8.44 8.64
CA LYS A 184 -12.82 8.24 9.15
C LYS A 184 -13.27 6.81 8.90
N VAL A 185 -13.73 6.10 9.93
CA VAL A 185 -14.39 4.81 9.74
C VAL A 185 -15.70 5.02 8.98
N VAL A 186 -15.88 4.32 7.87
CA VAL A 186 -17.09 4.39 7.03
C VAL A 186 -17.87 3.08 6.99
N ALA A 187 -17.24 1.94 7.28
CA ALA A 187 -17.94 0.67 7.47
C ALA A 187 -17.14 -0.33 8.28
N PHE A 188 -17.87 -1.29 8.87
CA PHE A 188 -17.33 -2.43 9.62
C PHE A 188 -16.45 -2.02 10.81
N GLU A 189 -16.90 -1.04 11.60
CA GLU A 189 -16.18 -0.53 12.79
C GLU A 189 -15.82 -1.67 13.77
N GLU A 190 -16.65 -2.70 13.86
CA GLU A 190 -16.42 -3.89 14.68
C GLU A 190 -15.16 -4.69 14.29
N LEU A 191 -14.62 -4.46 13.08
CA LEU A 191 -13.39 -5.09 12.60
C LEU A 191 -12.11 -4.35 13.05
N GLY A 192 -12.23 -3.23 13.76
CA GLY A 192 -11.10 -2.47 14.31
C GLY A 192 -10.12 -1.99 13.23
N MET A 193 -8.85 -2.41 13.30
CA MET A 193 -7.84 -2.08 12.28
C MET A 193 -8.16 -2.65 10.88
N GLU A 194 -9.14 -3.56 10.75
CA GLU A 194 -9.59 -4.07 9.44
C GLU A 194 -10.86 -3.41 8.93
N ALA A 195 -11.38 -2.40 9.63
CA ALA A 195 -12.52 -1.61 9.17
C ALA A 195 -12.20 -0.89 7.85
N ILE A 196 -13.25 -0.45 7.16
CA ILE A 196 -13.10 0.43 5.99
C ILE A 196 -13.02 1.86 6.52
N TYR A 197 -11.88 2.49 6.29
CA TYR A 197 -11.67 3.91 6.53
C TYR A 197 -11.72 4.65 5.20
N GLU A 198 -12.26 5.87 5.20
CA GLU A 198 -11.94 6.87 4.20
C GLU A 198 -10.72 7.65 4.69
N PHE A 199 -9.65 7.61 3.91
CA PHE A 199 -8.48 8.43 4.09
C PHE A 199 -8.50 9.59 3.12
N ASP A 200 -8.10 10.76 3.61
CA ASP A 200 -7.76 11.92 2.78
C ASP A 200 -6.25 12.11 2.86
N VAL A 201 -5.55 12.01 1.72
CA VAL A 201 -4.09 12.05 1.67
C VAL A 201 -3.56 13.24 0.88
N GLU A 202 -2.33 13.63 1.17
CA GLU A 202 -1.59 14.67 0.47
C GLU A 202 -0.18 14.18 0.15
N ASP A 203 0.19 14.23 -1.12
CA ASP A 203 1.49 13.82 -1.65
C ASP A 203 1.98 12.44 -1.14
N MET A 204 1.07 11.47 -1.01
CA MET A 204 1.43 10.11 -0.62
C MET A 204 2.24 9.43 -1.73
N PRO A 205 3.50 9.02 -1.48
CA PRO A 205 4.36 8.46 -2.51
C PRO A 205 4.04 6.98 -2.76
N VAL A 206 3.81 6.64 -4.03
CA VAL A 206 3.63 5.26 -4.49
C VAL A 206 4.34 5.04 -5.82
N THR A 207 4.61 3.79 -6.15
CA THR A 207 5.17 3.39 -7.46
C THR A 207 4.16 2.54 -8.22
N VAL A 208 3.99 2.80 -9.52
CA VAL A 208 3.19 1.94 -10.40
C VAL A 208 3.87 0.57 -10.52
N ALA A 209 3.32 -0.44 -9.86
CA ALA A 209 3.87 -1.79 -9.85
C ALA A 209 3.29 -2.66 -10.97
N VAL A 210 2.00 -2.50 -11.28
CA VAL A 210 1.35 -3.10 -12.45
C VAL A 210 0.49 -2.04 -13.11
N ASP A 211 0.79 -1.70 -14.37
CA ASP A 211 0.00 -0.75 -15.15
C ASP A 211 -1.23 -1.40 -15.82
N SER A 212 -2.08 -0.59 -16.44
CA SER A 212 -3.34 -1.03 -17.08
C SER A 212 -3.15 -1.93 -18.31
N SER A 213 -1.91 -2.06 -18.79
CA SER A 213 -1.55 -2.99 -19.87
C SER A 213 -1.13 -4.37 -19.34
N GLY A 214 -0.94 -4.49 -18.02
CA GLY A 214 -0.42 -5.69 -17.35
C GLY A 214 1.10 -5.73 -17.24
N ALA A 215 1.82 -4.65 -17.58
CA ALA A 215 3.27 -4.61 -17.41
C ALA A 215 3.59 -4.62 -15.90
N ASN A 216 4.41 -5.56 -15.44
CA ASN A 216 4.62 -5.80 -14.01
C ASN A 216 6.09 -5.56 -13.59
N ALA A 217 6.32 -4.64 -12.65
CA ALA A 217 7.65 -4.29 -12.15
C ALA A 217 8.35 -5.49 -11.50
N HIS A 218 7.60 -6.36 -10.82
CA HIS A 218 8.13 -7.55 -10.15
C HIS A 218 8.53 -8.67 -11.12
N GLN A 219 8.16 -8.54 -12.41
CA GLN A 219 8.63 -9.41 -13.49
C GLN A 219 9.77 -8.73 -14.27
N ILE A 220 9.52 -7.50 -14.75
CA ILE A 220 10.45 -6.73 -15.59
C ILE A 220 11.78 -6.49 -14.88
N GLY A 221 11.74 -6.13 -13.59
CA GLY A 221 12.94 -5.85 -12.80
C GLY A 221 13.88 -7.05 -12.74
N PRO A 222 13.46 -8.19 -12.17
CA PRO A 222 14.27 -9.41 -12.12
C PRO A 222 14.76 -9.88 -13.49
N ASP A 223 13.91 -9.85 -14.53
CA ASP A 223 14.28 -10.27 -15.88
C ASP A 223 15.40 -9.40 -16.47
N THR A 224 15.30 -8.08 -16.29
CA THR A 224 16.31 -7.12 -16.75
C THR A 224 17.64 -7.34 -16.04
N TRP A 225 17.62 -7.43 -14.71
CA TRP A 225 18.84 -7.60 -13.92
C TRP A 225 19.49 -8.97 -14.12
N LYS A 226 18.72 -10.02 -14.39
CA LYS A 226 19.27 -11.32 -14.74
C LYS A 226 20.14 -11.26 -15.99
N VAL A 227 19.72 -10.51 -17.01
CA VAL A 227 20.51 -10.29 -18.23
C VAL A 227 21.74 -9.42 -17.94
N ASN A 228 21.56 -8.32 -17.21
CA ASN A 228 22.67 -7.42 -16.89
C ASN A 228 23.75 -8.10 -16.06
N ILE A 229 23.38 -8.91 -15.07
CA ILE A 229 24.33 -9.65 -14.24
C ILE A 229 25.08 -10.67 -15.09
N ALA A 230 24.40 -11.42 -15.95
CA ALA A 230 25.07 -12.37 -16.85
C ALA A 230 26.10 -11.67 -17.77
N GLN A 231 25.78 -10.46 -18.26
CA GLN A 231 26.71 -9.67 -19.07
C GLN A 231 27.89 -9.11 -18.27
N LEU A 232 27.70 -8.79 -16.99
CA LEU A 232 28.78 -8.35 -16.10
C LEU A 232 29.75 -9.50 -15.79
N ASP A 233 29.27 -10.74 -15.70
CA ASP A 233 30.10 -11.92 -15.44
C ASP A 233 30.89 -12.37 -16.68
N GLU A 234 30.50 -11.95 -17.87
CA GLU A 234 31.19 -12.22 -19.14
C GLU A 234 32.29 -11.18 -19.49
N ALA A 235 32.37 -10.05 -18.76
CA ALA A 235 33.28 -8.93 -18.99
C ALA A 235 34.53 -8.96 -18.10
#